data_AF-A0A925PW30-F1
#
_entry.id   AF-A0A925PW30-F1
#
_cell.length_a   1.000
_cell.length_b   1.000
_cell.length_c   1.000
_cell.angle_alpha   90.00
_cell.angle_beta   90.00
_cell.angle_gamma   90.00
#
_symmetry.space_group_name_H-M   'P 1'
#
loop_
_entity.id
_entity.type
_entity.pdbx_description
1 polymer ?
#
loop_
_entity_poly.entity_id
_entity_poly.type
_entity_poly.pdbx_seq_one_letter_code
_entity_poly.pdbx_strand_id
1 'polypeptide(L)'
;PLLVRHALDRGVRVIVAHCASLGAGNFAAFERLMGESRYQGRLFGDLSAVTQANRKGVVAKILAHPEWDGRLLNGSDYPLPGILPLFSLNGFVDQGLLDAKAVAVLREVRQANAILFDFVLKRSLSYRGSRFPASAFETRGFFE
;
A
#
# COMPACT_ATOMS: atom_id res chain seq x y z
N PRO A 1 8.39 1.73 13.88
CA PRO A 1 9.01 0.82 12.87
C PRO A 1 10.37 0.26 13.28
N LEU A 2 11.27 1.04 13.90
CA LEU A 2 12.64 0.57 14.21
C LEU A 2 12.70 -0.62 15.18
N LEU A 3 11.67 -0.83 16.01
CA LEU A 3 11.59 -1.97 16.91
C LEU A 3 11.57 -3.32 16.18
N VAL A 4 11.17 -3.36 14.91
CA VAL A 4 11.17 -4.62 14.11
C VAL A 4 12.58 -5.11 13.78
N ARG A 5 13.60 -4.24 13.91
CA ARG A 5 14.99 -4.58 13.60
C ARG A 5 15.49 -5.79 14.39
N HIS A 6 15.15 -5.86 15.67
CA HIS A 6 15.55 -6.96 16.54
C HIS A 6 15.05 -8.33 16.07
N ALA A 7 13.82 -8.38 15.54
CA ALA A 7 13.23 -9.58 14.98
C ALA A 7 13.85 -9.92 13.60
N LEU A 8 14.02 -8.91 12.74
CA LEU A 8 14.67 -9.08 11.44
C LEU A 8 16.10 -9.63 11.55
N ASP A 9 16.88 -9.11 12.50
CA ASP A 9 18.25 -9.57 12.78
C ASP A 9 18.29 -11.03 13.25
N ARG A 10 17.18 -11.56 13.77
CA ARG A 10 17.00 -12.97 14.15
C ARG A 10 16.40 -13.84 13.05
N GLY A 11 16.24 -13.31 11.84
CA GLY A 11 15.71 -14.07 10.70
C GLY A 11 14.18 -14.11 10.62
N VAL A 12 13.46 -13.41 11.49
CA VAL A 12 12.00 -13.35 11.44
C VAL A 12 11.54 -12.60 10.19
N ARG A 13 10.55 -13.14 9.48
CA ARG A 13 9.82 -12.43 8.43
C ARG A 13 8.83 -11.47 9.09
N VAL A 14 8.89 -10.19 8.72
CA VAL A 14 8.05 -9.12 9.27
C VAL A 14 7.28 -8.45 8.14
N ILE A 15 5.97 -8.37 8.31
CA ILE A 15 5.09 -7.51 7.52
C ILE A 15 4.79 -6.26 8.35
N VAL A 16 5.13 -5.09 7.83
CA VAL A 16 4.85 -3.82 8.50
C VAL A 16 3.51 -3.28 8.03
N ALA A 17 2.56 -3.26 8.99
CA ALA A 17 1.21 -2.73 8.85
C ALA A 17 1.16 -1.42 8.06
N HIS A 18 0.43 -1.42 6.94
CA HIS A 18 0.14 -0.23 6.12
C HIS A 18 1.40 0.54 5.69
N CYS A 19 2.53 -0.15 5.47
CA CYS A 19 3.85 0.45 5.22
C CYS A 19 4.27 1.52 6.25
N ALA A 20 3.82 1.38 7.51
CA ALA A 20 4.02 2.37 8.58
C ALA A 20 3.60 3.80 8.18
N SER A 21 2.51 3.90 7.41
CA SER A 21 2.03 5.14 6.79
C SER A 21 1.53 6.23 7.75
N LEU A 22 1.23 5.90 9.00
CA LEU A 22 0.83 6.87 10.03
C LEU A 22 1.89 7.05 11.11
N GLY A 23 1.87 8.24 11.73
CA GLY A 23 2.77 8.64 12.81
C GLY A 23 3.99 9.39 12.29
N ALA A 24 4.43 10.39 13.05
CA ALA A 24 5.56 11.24 12.67
C ALA A 24 6.84 10.41 12.47
N GLY A 25 7.46 10.51 11.30
CA GLY A 25 8.71 9.81 10.96
C GLY A 25 8.58 8.30 10.71
N ASN A 26 7.39 7.70 10.85
CA ASN A 26 7.22 6.26 10.72
C ASN A 26 7.49 5.76 9.30
N PHE A 27 6.93 6.40 8.28
CA PHE A 27 7.19 6.02 6.89
C PHE A 27 8.69 6.13 6.56
N ALA A 28 9.35 7.22 6.96
CA ALA A 28 10.79 7.40 6.73
C ALA A 28 11.64 6.33 7.45
N ALA A 29 11.24 5.92 8.66
CA ALA A 29 11.90 4.82 9.36
C ALA A 29 11.68 3.47 8.67
N PHE A 30 10.48 3.22 8.11
CA PHE A 30 10.19 2.04 7.30
C PHE A 30 10.97 2.03 5.99
N GLU A 31 10.96 3.15 5.26
CA GLU A 31 11.72 3.38 4.02
C GLU A 31 13.22 3.11 4.24
N ARG A 32 13.81 3.63 5.33
CA ARG A 32 15.20 3.34 5.68
C ARG A 32 15.46 1.85 5.88
N LEU A 33 14.56 1.13 6.56
CA LEU A 33 14.68 -0.31 6.75
C LEU A 33 14.49 -1.08 5.42
N MET A 34 13.60 -0.63 4.54
CA MET A 34 13.40 -1.21 3.21
C MET A 34 14.65 -1.07 2.34
N GLY A 35 15.42 0.02 2.50
CA GLY A 35 16.71 0.22 1.83
C GLY A 35 17.86 -0.67 2.33
N GLU A 36 17.71 -1.36 3.48
CA GLU A 36 18.75 -2.26 3.99
C GLU A 36 18.70 -3.61 3.24
N SER A 37 19.69 -3.88 2.38
CA SER A 37 19.75 -5.11 1.55
C SER A 37 19.72 -6.39 2.39
N ARG A 38 20.29 -6.38 3.61
CA ARG A 38 20.24 -7.52 4.54
C ARG A 38 18.83 -7.94 4.94
N TYR A 39 17.82 -7.09 4.78
CA TYR A 39 16.41 -7.40 5.08
C TYR A 39 15.58 -7.77 3.85
N GLN A 40 16.19 -7.89 2.67
CA GLN A 40 15.52 -8.49 1.51
C GLN A 40 15.07 -9.91 1.84
N GLY A 41 13.87 -10.28 1.41
CA GLY A 41 13.22 -11.56 1.75
C GLY A 41 12.72 -11.69 3.20
N ARG A 42 12.96 -10.69 4.06
CA ARG A 42 12.52 -10.70 5.48
C ARG A 42 11.62 -9.54 5.86
N LEU A 43 11.83 -8.35 5.33
CA LEU A 43 10.98 -7.18 5.60
C LEU A 43 10.07 -6.88 4.42
N PHE A 44 8.78 -6.82 4.71
CA PHE A 44 7.69 -6.56 3.77
C PHE A 44 6.80 -5.43 4.30
N GLY A 45 6.08 -4.76 3.40
CA GLY A 45 5.01 -3.83 3.76
C GLY A 45 3.69 -4.27 3.16
N ASP A 46 2.61 -4.28 3.94
CA ASP A 46 1.29 -4.48 3.36
C ASP A 46 0.67 -3.16 2.90
N LEU A 47 -0.16 -3.25 1.86
CA LEU A 47 -0.86 -2.13 1.24
C LEU A 47 -2.25 -1.90 1.83
N SER A 48 -2.58 -2.49 2.98
CA SER A 48 -3.87 -2.25 3.61
C SER A 48 -3.93 -0.83 4.15
N ALA A 49 -5.12 -0.21 4.11
CA ALA A 49 -5.37 1.19 4.46
C ALA A 49 -4.53 2.29 3.76
N VAL A 50 -3.50 2.00 2.98
CA VAL A 50 -2.60 3.02 2.40
C VAL A 50 -3.35 4.03 1.50
N THR A 51 -4.51 3.65 0.99
CA THR A 51 -5.40 4.47 0.16
C THR A 51 -6.41 5.31 0.95
N GLN A 52 -6.39 5.25 2.29
CA GLN A 52 -7.28 6.06 3.13
C GLN A 52 -6.92 7.54 3.10
N ALA A 53 -7.93 8.40 3.21
CA ALA A 53 -7.83 9.85 3.11
C ALA A 53 -6.96 10.49 4.21
N ASN A 54 -6.76 9.82 5.34
CA ASN A 54 -5.87 10.27 6.43
C ASN A 54 -4.38 9.97 6.18
N ARG A 55 -4.02 9.24 5.10
CA ARG A 55 -2.65 8.89 4.71
C ARG A 55 -2.21 9.59 3.43
N LYS A 56 -2.54 10.89 3.33
CA LYS A 56 -2.26 11.69 2.13
C LYS A 56 -0.80 11.58 1.70
N GLY A 57 -0.58 11.41 0.40
CA GLY A 57 0.74 11.32 -0.21
C GLY A 57 1.52 10.02 0.01
N VAL A 58 1.08 9.09 0.88
CA VAL A 58 1.86 7.86 1.11
C VAL A 58 1.91 6.96 -0.12
N VAL A 59 0.82 6.88 -0.89
CA VAL A 59 0.78 6.11 -2.14
C VAL A 59 1.85 6.59 -3.11
N ALA A 60 1.95 7.91 -3.33
CA ALA A 60 2.98 8.48 -4.20
C ALA A 60 4.40 8.12 -3.72
N LYS A 61 4.63 8.14 -2.40
CA LYS A 61 5.91 7.73 -1.81
C LYS A 61 6.21 6.26 -2.06
N ILE A 62 5.25 5.35 -1.82
CA ILE A 62 5.45 3.91 -2.08
C ILE A 62 5.72 3.67 -3.58
N LEU A 63 4.95 4.29 -4.46
CA LEU A 63 5.11 4.15 -5.92
C LEU A 63 6.41 4.78 -6.47
N ALA A 64 7.09 5.61 -5.68
CA ALA A 64 8.42 6.12 -6.03
C ALA A 64 9.54 5.08 -5.85
N HIS A 65 9.24 3.91 -5.27
CA HIS A 65 10.19 2.82 -5.01
C HIS A 65 9.86 1.55 -5.83
N PRO A 66 10.14 1.53 -7.15
CA PRO A 66 9.96 0.32 -7.95
C PRO A 66 10.81 -0.86 -7.45
N GLU A 67 11.92 -0.60 -6.76
CA GLU A 67 12.77 -1.62 -6.14
C GLU A 67 12.11 -2.36 -4.95
N TRP A 68 10.91 -1.95 -4.53
CA TRP A 68 10.11 -2.68 -3.53
C TRP A 68 9.27 -3.81 -4.15
N ASP A 69 9.40 -4.08 -5.45
CA ASP A 69 8.85 -5.26 -6.10
C ASP A 69 9.26 -6.55 -5.35
N GLY A 70 8.30 -7.45 -5.14
CA GLY A 70 8.45 -8.66 -4.34
C GLY A 70 8.45 -8.44 -2.82
N ARG A 71 8.31 -7.20 -2.34
CA ARG A 71 8.31 -6.85 -0.90
C ARG A 71 7.07 -6.08 -0.44
N LEU A 72 6.11 -5.88 -1.33
CA LEU A 72 4.79 -5.33 -1.03
C LEU A 72 3.75 -6.45 -1.03
N LEU A 73 2.76 -6.38 -0.15
CA LEU A 73 1.68 -7.37 -0.05
C LEU A 73 0.32 -6.68 -0.06
N ASN A 74 -0.60 -7.12 -0.89
CA ASN A 74 -1.95 -6.60 -0.89
C ASN A 74 -2.69 -7.09 0.35
N GLY A 75 -3.31 -6.16 1.06
CA GLY A 75 -4.29 -6.43 2.11
C GLY A 75 -5.34 -5.32 2.06
N SER A 76 -6.58 -5.59 2.45
CA SER A 76 -7.69 -4.63 2.31
C SER A 76 -7.93 -3.75 3.52
N ASP A 77 -7.57 -4.24 4.72
CA ASP A 77 -8.01 -3.69 6.00
C ASP A 77 -9.54 -3.73 6.15
N TYR A 78 -10.17 -4.80 5.66
CA TYR A 78 -11.60 -5.00 5.81
C TYR A 78 -12.00 -4.98 7.31
N PRO A 79 -13.03 -4.22 7.71
CA PRO A 79 -14.11 -3.67 6.89
C PRO A 79 -13.93 -2.23 6.38
N LEU A 80 -12.77 -1.60 6.57
CA LEU A 80 -12.59 -0.17 6.31
C LEU A 80 -12.92 0.27 4.87
N PRO A 81 -12.62 -0.49 3.79
CA PRO A 81 -13.08 -0.15 2.43
C PRO A 81 -14.58 0.08 2.28
N GLY A 82 -15.41 -0.50 3.15
CA GLY A 82 -16.86 -0.29 3.17
C GLY A 82 -17.30 1.00 3.87
N ILE A 83 -16.39 1.68 4.58
CA ILE A 83 -16.68 2.90 5.33
C ILE A 83 -16.45 4.11 4.42
N LEU A 84 -17.54 4.64 3.86
CA LEU A 84 -17.55 5.69 2.83
C LEU A 84 -16.66 6.93 3.10
N PRO A 85 -16.59 7.52 4.32
CA PRO A 85 -15.78 8.72 4.56
C PRO A 85 -14.27 8.47 4.53
N LEU A 86 -13.81 7.22 4.52
CA LEU A 86 -12.38 6.92 4.65
C LEU A 86 -11.59 7.05 3.34
N PHE A 87 -12.24 7.20 2.18
CA PHE A 87 -11.58 7.21 0.87
C PHE A 87 -12.01 8.43 0.05
N SER A 88 -11.05 9.09 -0.59
CA SER A 88 -11.31 10.21 -1.51
C SER A 88 -10.72 9.92 -2.88
N LEU A 89 -11.57 9.47 -3.82
CA LEU A 89 -11.17 9.24 -5.21
C LEU A 89 -10.73 10.53 -5.90
N ASN A 90 -11.49 11.62 -5.69
CA ASN A 90 -11.13 12.93 -6.22
C ASN A 90 -9.77 13.39 -5.64
N GLY A 91 -9.50 13.09 -4.36
CA GLY A 91 -8.20 13.39 -3.77
C GLY A 91 -7.03 12.67 -4.46
N PHE A 92 -7.24 11.46 -5.03
CA PHE A 92 -6.24 10.79 -5.85
C PHE A 92 -6.12 11.39 -7.26
N VAL A 93 -7.23 11.86 -7.84
CA VAL A 93 -7.21 12.60 -9.11
C VAL A 93 -6.43 13.91 -8.96
N ASP A 94 -6.71 14.69 -7.92
CA ASP A 94 -6.06 15.97 -7.63
C ASP A 94 -4.54 15.82 -7.40
N GLN A 95 -4.12 14.66 -6.88
CA GLN A 95 -2.70 14.29 -6.71
C GLN A 95 -2.06 13.74 -7.99
N GLY A 96 -2.81 13.61 -9.09
CA GLY A 96 -2.34 12.99 -10.34
C GLY A 96 -2.07 11.48 -10.22
N LEU A 97 -2.65 10.83 -9.20
CA LEU A 97 -2.46 9.41 -8.92
C LEU A 97 -3.49 8.50 -9.59
N LEU A 98 -4.65 9.06 -9.96
CA LEU A 98 -5.78 8.34 -10.54
C LEU A 98 -6.30 9.09 -11.76
N ASP A 99 -6.62 8.39 -12.84
CA ASP A 99 -7.31 8.97 -13.99
C ASP A 99 -8.75 9.36 -13.60
N ALA A 100 -9.15 10.60 -13.87
CA ALA A 100 -10.49 11.10 -13.61
C ALA A 100 -11.59 10.21 -14.22
N LYS A 101 -11.32 9.56 -15.37
CA LYS A 101 -12.25 8.64 -16.04
C LYS A 101 -12.56 7.40 -15.20
N ALA A 102 -11.67 7.00 -14.30
CA ALA A 102 -11.87 5.82 -13.44
C ALA A 102 -12.82 6.08 -12.26
N VAL A 103 -13.10 7.35 -11.92
CA VAL A 103 -13.83 7.70 -10.70
C VAL A 103 -15.26 7.17 -10.69
N ALA A 104 -16.00 7.29 -11.81
CA ALA A 104 -17.38 6.83 -11.90
C ALA A 104 -17.47 5.31 -11.66
N VAL A 105 -16.67 4.54 -12.40
CA VAL A 105 -16.61 3.07 -12.27
C VAL A 105 -16.19 2.66 -10.86
N LEU A 106 -15.18 3.29 -10.27
CA LEU A 106 -14.75 2.96 -8.91
C LEU A 106 -15.84 3.23 -7.85
N ARG A 107 -16.69 4.26 -8.04
CA ARG A 107 -17.83 4.50 -7.16
C ARG A 107 -18.88 3.39 -7.26
N GLU A 108 -19.20 2.96 -8.48
CA GLU A 108 -20.13 1.85 -8.74
C GLU A 108 -19.61 0.55 -8.13
N VAL A 109 -18.33 0.22 -8.37
CA VAL A 109 -17.69 -0.96 -7.77
C VAL A 109 -17.75 -0.91 -6.25
N ARG A 110 -17.53 0.26 -5.62
CA ARG A 110 -17.61 0.40 -4.15
C ARG A 110 -19.01 0.15 -3.60
N GLN A 111 -20.05 0.57 -4.32
CA GLN A 111 -21.43 0.33 -3.90
C GLN A 111 -21.78 -1.16 -3.96
N ALA A 112 -21.25 -1.88 -4.96
CA ALA A 112 -21.51 -3.31 -5.12
C ALA A 112 -20.63 -4.20 -4.22
N ASN A 113 -19.33 -3.90 -4.10
CA ASN A 113 -18.36 -4.72 -3.39
C ASN A 113 -17.15 -3.90 -2.90
N ALA A 114 -17.08 -3.69 -1.58
CA ALA A 114 -16.02 -2.90 -0.95
C ALA A 114 -14.62 -3.51 -1.09
N ILE A 115 -14.48 -4.84 -1.10
CA ILE A 115 -13.19 -5.52 -1.26
C ILE A 115 -12.70 -5.36 -2.70
N LEU A 116 -13.59 -5.57 -3.66
CA LEU A 116 -13.26 -5.36 -5.08
C LEU A 116 -12.90 -3.91 -5.35
N PHE A 117 -13.60 -2.95 -4.74
CA PHE A 117 -13.25 -1.53 -4.84
C PHE A 117 -11.82 -1.24 -4.39
N ASP A 118 -11.44 -1.73 -3.21
CA ASP A 118 -10.09 -1.51 -2.69
C ASP A 118 -9.02 -2.11 -3.61
N PHE A 119 -9.26 -3.33 -4.10
CA PHE A 119 -8.37 -4.00 -5.06
C PHE A 119 -8.25 -3.21 -6.37
N VAL A 120 -9.37 -2.84 -6.99
CA VAL A 120 -9.39 -2.12 -8.28
C VAL A 120 -8.77 -0.73 -8.12
N LEU A 121 -9.09 -0.01 -7.04
CA LEU A 121 -8.48 1.29 -6.74
C LEU A 121 -6.95 1.17 -6.72
N LYS A 122 -6.40 0.21 -5.95
CA LYS A 122 -4.94 0.00 -5.90
C LYS A 122 -4.35 -0.30 -7.27
N ARG A 123 -4.98 -1.16 -8.07
CA ARG A 123 -4.53 -1.48 -9.43
C ARG A 123 -4.61 -0.30 -10.41
N SER A 124 -5.52 0.65 -10.17
CA SER A 124 -5.70 1.84 -10.99
C SER A 124 -4.75 2.99 -10.65
N LEU A 125 -4.11 2.98 -9.47
CA LEU A 125 -3.20 4.04 -9.05
C LEU A 125 -1.86 3.99 -9.79
N SER A 126 -1.33 5.15 -10.14
CA SER A 126 -0.01 5.30 -10.75
C SER A 126 0.64 6.61 -10.33
N TYR A 127 1.97 6.67 -10.27
CA TYR A 127 2.72 7.89 -10.00
C TYR A 127 3.93 7.96 -10.93
N ARG A 128 3.99 8.98 -11.79
CA ARG A 128 5.08 9.17 -12.78
C ARG A 128 5.35 7.93 -13.64
N GLY A 129 4.30 7.20 -14.02
CA GLY A 129 4.38 5.97 -14.80
C GLY A 129 4.55 4.69 -13.96
N SER A 130 4.99 4.79 -12.71
CA SER A 130 5.08 3.66 -11.79
C SER A 130 3.72 3.25 -11.25
N ARG A 131 3.48 1.95 -11.14
CA ARG A 131 2.27 1.34 -10.56
C ARG A 131 2.68 0.33 -9.49
N PHE A 132 1.73 -0.09 -8.66
CA PHE A 132 1.99 -1.22 -7.77
C PHE A 132 2.29 -2.47 -8.63
N PRO A 133 3.38 -3.21 -8.32
CA PRO A 133 3.76 -4.38 -9.11
C PRO A 133 2.72 -5.49 -9.01
N ALA A 134 2.65 -6.36 -10.01
CA ALA A 134 1.73 -7.51 -10.00
C ALA A 134 1.98 -8.43 -8.80
N SER A 135 3.25 -8.63 -8.45
CA SER A 135 3.69 -9.40 -7.28
C SER A 135 3.04 -8.97 -5.97
N ALA A 136 2.71 -7.67 -5.82
CA ALA A 136 2.03 -7.18 -4.64
C ALA A 136 0.64 -7.79 -4.46
N PHE A 137 -0.01 -8.25 -5.54
CA PHE A 137 -1.35 -8.84 -5.52
C PHE A 137 -1.31 -10.38 -5.61
N GLU A 138 -0.15 -10.98 -5.83
CA GLU A 138 0.09 -12.42 -5.98
C GLU A 138 0.58 -13.02 -4.65
N THR A 139 -0.09 -12.70 -3.54
CA THR A 139 0.43 -12.95 -2.19
C THR A 139 0.41 -14.42 -1.75
N ARG A 140 -0.19 -15.33 -2.53
CA ARG A 140 -0.30 -16.76 -2.18
C ARG A 140 1.06 -17.37 -1.82
N GLY A 141 2.07 -17.19 -2.68
CA GLY A 141 3.41 -17.77 -2.47
C GLY A 141 4.16 -17.19 -1.27
N PHE A 142 3.66 -16.13 -0.64
CA PHE A 142 4.19 -15.65 0.63
C PHE A 142 3.63 -16.44 1.82
N PHE A 143 2.36 -16.85 1.78
CA PHE A 143 1.63 -17.41 2.92
C PHE A 143 1.49 -18.93 2.91
N GLU A 144 1.75 -19.58 1.78
CA GLU A 144 1.91 -21.04 1.64
C GLU A 144 3.38 -21.44 1.80
#